data_AF-A0A2L0TT78-F1
#
_entry.id   AF-A0A2L0TT78-F1
#
_cell.length_a   1.000
_cell.length_b   1.000
_cell.length_c   1.000
_cell.angle_alpha   90.00
_cell.angle_beta   90.00
_cell.angle_gamma   90.00
#
_symmetry.space_group_name_H-M   'P 1'
#
loop_
_entity.id
_entity.type
_entity.pdbx_description
1 polymer ?
#
loop_
_entity_poly.entity_id
_entity_poly.type
_entity_poly.pdbx_seq_one_letter_code
_entity_poly.pdbx_strand_id
1 'polypeptide(L)'
;MTGKHGILLPFVLCTTNHSHLDFISFQHEVQIMYVCLCRGITDNQIRKAVQAGKTEFRQLKQSLEVGTQCGKCVRMAMEIIATEIDKMESEQAPLYYEVA
;
A
#
# COMPACT_ATOMS: atom_id res chain seq x y z
N MET A 1 -33.99 6.36 -2.96
CA MET A 1 -32.98 6.11 -1.91
C MET A 1 -32.74 4.60 -1.82
N THR A 2 -31.72 4.11 -2.52
CA THR A 2 -30.95 2.88 -2.24
C THR A 2 -29.89 2.78 -3.34
N GLY A 3 -28.68 3.27 -3.05
CA GLY A 3 -27.54 3.16 -3.94
C GLY A 3 -27.11 1.70 -4.02
N LYS A 4 -27.36 1.06 -5.17
CA LYS A 4 -26.89 -0.29 -5.45
C LYS A 4 -25.39 -0.22 -5.69
N HIS A 5 -24.61 -0.83 -4.80
CA HIS A 5 -23.21 -1.17 -5.03
C HIS A 5 -23.11 -1.89 -6.38
N GLY A 6 -22.41 -1.27 -7.33
CA GLY A 6 -22.12 -1.86 -8.63
C GLY A 6 -21.20 -3.05 -8.43
N ILE A 7 -21.76 -4.26 -8.52
CA ILE A 7 -20.99 -5.46 -8.82
C ILE A 7 -20.56 -5.31 -10.27
N LEU A 8 -19.29 -4.98 -10.50
CA LEU A 8 -18.69 -5.03 -11.82
C LEU A 8 -18.56 -6.51 -12.21
N LEU A 9 -19.63 -7.07 -12.76
CA LEU A 9 -19.59 -8.35 -13.47
C LEU A 9 -18.66 -8.17 -14.68
N PRO A 10 -17.57 -8.95 -14.83
CA PRO A 10 -16.86 -8.96 -16.09
C PRO A 10 -17.76 -9.72 -17.08
N PHE A 11 -18.44 -8.97 -17.93
CA PHE A 11 -19.06 -9.49 -19.15
C PHE A 11 -17.96 -10.08 -20.01
N VAL A 12 -17.83 -11.41 -19.97
CA VAL A 12 -17.02 -12.18 -20.90
C VAL A 12 -17.78 -12.21 -22.24
N LEU A 13 -17.47 -11.27 -23.13
CA LEU A 13 -17.81 -11.39 -24.54
C LEU A 13 -16.62 -12.05 -25.24
N CYS A 14 -16.76 -13.36 -25.41
CA CYS A 14 -15.88 -14.20 -26.21
C CYS A 14 -16.02 -13.81 -27.68
N THR A 15 -15.06 -13.07 -28.22
CA THR A 15 -14.86 -13.00 -29.67
C THR A 15 -13.51 -13.61 -30.02
N THR A 16 -13.58 -14.85 -30.49
CA THR A 16 -12.73 -15.48 -31.52
C THR A 16 -11.21 -15.24 -31.46
N ASN A 17 -10.52 -16.24 -30.91
CA ASN A 17 -9.39 -16.96 -31.53
C ASN A 17 -8.68 -16.29 -32.72
N HIS A 18 -7.45 -15.79 -32.55
CA HIS A 18 -6.20 -16.46 -32.97
C HIS A 18 -5.01 -15.48 -32.83
N SER A 19 -3.93 -15.91 -32.16
CA SER A 19 -2.57 -15.33 -32.22
C SER A 19 -2.33 -13.89 -31.74
N HIS A 20 -2.11 -13.71 -30.44
CA HIS A 20 -0.99 -12.92 -29.90
C HIS A 20 -0.82 -13.26 -28.41
N LEU A 21 0.40 -13.60 -28.01
CA LEU A 21 0.81 -13.56 -26.60
C LEU A 21 0.50 -12.15 -26.04
N ASP A 22 0.35 -12.02 -24.73
CA ASP A 22 0.13 -10.74 -24.02
C ASP A 22 -1.32 -10.25 -23.92
N PHE A 23 -2.06 -10.66 -22.89
CA PHE A 23 -2.87 -9.69 -22.14
C PHE A 23 -3.38 -10.25 -20.79
N ILE A 24 -2.73 -9.78 -19.72
CA ILE A 24 -3.23 -9.70 -18.35
C ILE A 24 -3.34 -11.04 -17.57
N SER A 25 -2.18 -11.48 -17.06
CA SER A 25 -2.13 -12.03 -15.72
C SER A 25 -2.51 -10.92 -14.71
N PHE A 26 -3.80 -10.76 -14.39
CA PHE A 26 -4.24 -9.94 -13.25
C PHE A 26 -4.06 -10.75 -11.95
N GLN A 27 -2.86 -11.27 -11.74
CA GLN A 27 -2.45 -11.81 -10.46
C GLN A 27 -1.91 -10.64 -9.64
N HIS A 28 -2.80 -9.81 -9.11
CA HIS A 28 -2.38 -8.93 -8.02
C HIS A 28 -2.53 -9.71 -6.71
N GLU A 29 -1.53 -10.53 -6.41
CA GLU A 29 -1.32 -11.08 -5.06
C GLU A 29 -1.06 -9.90 -4.12
N VAL A 30 -2.09 -9.46 -3.40
CA VAL A 30 -1.91 -8.58 -2.27
C VAL A 30 -1.34 -9.41 -1.13
N GLN A 31 -0.01 -9.40 -0.97
CA GLN A 31 0.60 -9.94 0.24
C GLN A 31 0.26 -9.02 1.41
N ILE A 32 -0.46 -9.55 2.39
CA ILE A 32 -0.76 -8.88 3.66
C ILE A 32 0.19 -9.48 4.70
N MET A 33 1.06 -8.66 5.28
CA MET A 33 1.94 -9.08 6.37
C MET A 33 1.49 -8.45 7.68
N TYR A 34 1.30 -9.26 8.73
CA TYR A 34 1.08 -8.73 10.08
C TYR A 34 2.38 -8.25 10.69
N VAL A 35 2.40 -6.98 11.08
CA VAL A 35 3.53 -6.35 11.75
C VAL A 35 3.34 -6.38 13.27
N CYS A 36 2.11 -6.15 13.75
CA CYS A 36 1.79 -6.15 15.18
C CYS A 36 0.71 -7.18 15.51
N LEU A 37 1.09 -8.33 16.07
CA LEU A 37 0.16 -9.38 16.46
C LEU A 37 -0.73 -8.99 17.66
N CYS A 38 -0.20 -8.15 18.56
CA CYS A 38 -0.94 -7.64 19.71
C CYS A 38 -2.21 -6.88 19.37
N ARG A 39 -2.17 -6.14 18.25
CA ARG A 39 -3.24 -5.24 17.81
C ARG A 39 -3.78 -5.60 16.43
N GLY A 40 -3.29 -6.68 15.83
CA GLY A 40 -3.67 -7.11 14.48
C GLY A 40 -3.32 -6.10 13.38
N ILE A 41 -2.21 -5.35 13.53
CA ILE A 41 -1.84 -4.31 12.56
C ILE A 41 -1.00 -4.90 11.44
N THR A 42 -1.40 -4.61 10.20
CA THR A 42 -0.74 -5.04 8.97
C THR A 42 0.21 -3.97 8.44
N ASP A 43 1.16 -4.40 7.62
CA ASP A 43 2.07 -3.51 6.91
C ASP A 43 1.30 -2.51 6.02
N ASN A 44 0.26 -2.97 5.32
CA ASN A 44 -0.60 -2.11 4.49
C ASN A 44 -1.28 -0.99 5.29
N GLN A 45 -1.69 -1.24 6.53
CA GLN A 45 -2.24 -0.20 7.40
C GLN A 45 -1.19 0.83 7.79
N ILE A 46 0.04 0.39 8.05
CA ILE A 46 1.19 1.27 8.35
C ILE A 46 1.52 2.13 7.13
N ARG A 47 1.64 1.54 5.92
CA ARG A 47 1.93 2.28 4.68
C ARG A 47 0.86 3.33 4.38
N LYS A 48 -0.43 2.96 4.49
CA LYS A 48 -1.54 3.91 4.32
C LYS A 48 -1.51 5.05 5.33
N ALA A 49 -1.10 4.77 6.58
CA ALA A 49 -0.95 5.79 7.60
C ALA A 49 0.19 6.78 7.25
N VAL A 50 1.31 6.28 6.73
CA VAL A 50 2.45 7.12 6.27
C VAL A 50 2.04 7.97 5.07
N GLN A 51 1.38 7.39 4.08
CA GLN A 51 0.86 8.13 2.90
C GLN A 51 -0.18 9.20 3.29
N ALA A 52 -0.89 9.01 4.41
CA ALA A 52 -1.77 10.01 4.99
C ALA A 52 -1.02 11.10 5.80
N GLY A 53 0.32 11.13 5.73
CA GLY A 53 1.17 12.13 6.37
C GLY A 53 1.66 11.79 7.78
N LYS A 54 1.43 10.57 8.27
CA LYS A 54 1.97 10.14 9.57
C LYS A 54 3.39 9.61 9.40
N THR A 55 4.38 10.48 9.39
CA THR A 55 5.78 10.15 9.13
C THR A 55 6.55 9.75 10.40
N GLU A 56 5.97 9.94 11.58
CA GLU A 56 6.61 9.56 12.85
C GLU A 56 5.93 8.36 13.51
N PHE A 57 6.73 7.48 14.12
CA PHE A 57 6.21 6.32 14.86
C PHE A 57 5.21 6.72 15.97
N ARG A 58 5.42 7.88 16.63
CA ARG A 58 4.51 8.39 17.66
C ARG A 58 3.10 8.62 17.12
N GLN A 59 2.97 9.13 15.90
CA GLN A 59 1.69 9.38 15.24
C GLN A 59 0.99 8.06 14.87
N LEU A 60 1.75 7.06 14.42
CA LEU A 60 1.22 5.72 14.19
C LEU A 60 0.78 5.05 15.50
N LYS A 61 1.56 5.16 16.56
CA LYS A 61 1.21 4.64 17.89
C LYS A 61 -0.09 5.26 18.40
N GLN A 62 -0.30 6.56 18.18
CA GLN A 62 -1.53 7.24 18.61
C GLN A 62 -2.75 6.83 17.79
N SER A 63 -2.58 6.50 16.52
CA SER A 63 -3.71 6.26 15.61
C SER A 63 -4.04 4.80 15.33
N LEU A 64 -3.04 3.91 15.36
CA LEU A 64 -3.19 2.47 15.12
C LEU A 64 -2.93 1.65 16.39
N GLU A 65 -2.55 2.29 17.50
CA GLU A 65 -2.14 1.63 18.74
C GLU A 65 -0.96 0.64 18.56
N VAL A 66 -0.22 0.75 17.46
CA VAL A 66 0.93 -0.12 17.16
C VAL A 66 2.01 0.03 18.24
N GLY A 67 2.55 -1.10 18.70
CA GLY A 67 3.60 -1.12 19.73
C GLY A 67 3.16 -0.69 21.14
N THR A 68 1.87 -0.57 21.41
CA THR A 68 1.35 -0.20 22.75
C THR A 68 1.35 -1.32 23.78
N GLN A 69 1.49 -2.59 23.36
CA GLN A 69 1.55 -3.74 24.26
C GLN A 69 3.00 -4.22 24.44
N CYS A 70 3.43 -5.29 23.74
CA CYS A 70 4.75 -5.90 23.99
C CYS A 70 5.94 -5.20 23.32
N GLY A 71 5.70 -4.22 22.43
CA GLY A 71 6.74 -3.46 21.75
C GLY A 71 7.58 -4.20 20.68
N LYS A 72 7.41 -5.51 20.49
CA LYS A 72 8.26 -6.31 19.56
C LYS A 72 8.20 -5.86 18.10
N CYS A 73 7.07 -5.29 17.68
CA CYS A 73 6.85 -4.79 16.32
C CYS A 73 7.50 -3.43 16.01
N VAL A 74 8.02 -2.72 17.03
CA VAL A 74 8.45 -1.30 16.88
C VAL A 74 9.53 -1.15 15.82
N ARG A 75 10.56 -2.01 15.84
CA ARG A 75 11.66 -1.95 14.86
C ARG A 75 11.16 -2.11 13.42
N MET A 76 10.39 -3.17 13.17
CA MET A 76 9.81 -3.45 11.84
C MET A 76 8.87 -2.32 11.38
N ALA A 77 8.06 -1.77 12.28
CA ALA A 77 7.18 -0.65 11.95
C ALA A 77 7.98 0.61 11.55
N MET A 78 9.10 0.90 12.25
CA MET A 78 9.98 2.03 11.91
C MET A 78 10.69 1.82 10.57
N GLU A 79 11.14 0.60 10.26
CA GLU A 79 11.73 0.26 8.97
C GLU A 79 10.75 0.45 7.81
N ILE A 80 9.48 0.07 8.01
CA ILE A 80 8.42 0.34 7.02
C ILE A 80 8.22 1.84 6.84
N ILE A 81 8.15 2.62 7.92
CA ILE A 81 8.00 4.07 7.83
C ILE A 81 9.14 4.69 7.00
N ALA A 82 10.40 4.36 7.34
CA ALA A 82 11.56 4.88 6.61
C ALA A 82 11.52 4.51 5.12
N THR A 83 11.25 3.24 4.83
CA THR A 83 11.14 2.75 3.44
C THR A 83 10.06 3.48 2.64
N GLU A 84 8.91 3.78 3.25
CA GLU A 84 7.84 4.50 2.56
C GLU A 84 8.16 5.99 2.35
N ILE A 85 8.89 6.62 3.29
CA ILE A 85 9.36 8.01 3.12
C ILE A 85 10.38 8.08 1.96
N ASP A 86 11.36 7.17 1.94
CA ASP A 86 12.38 7.13 0.88
C ASP A 86 11.74 6.94 -0.52
N LYS A 87 10.69 6.12 -0.62
CA LYS A 87 9.93 5.94 -1.88
C LYS A 87 9.27 7.23 -2.33
N MET A 88 8.62 7.95 -1.41
CA MET A 88 7.95 9.22 -1.72
C MET A 88 8.92 10.27 -2.26
N GLU A 89 10.16 10.30 -1.75
CA GLU A 89 11.21 11.21 -2.23
C GLU A 89 11.72 10.82 -3.64
N SER A 90 11.85 9.53 -3.92
CA SER A 90 12.35 9.03 -5.22
C SER A 90 11.39 9.24 -6.39
N GLU A 91 10.07 9.30 -6.13
CA GLU A 91 9.04 9.53 -7.16
C GLU A 91 8.92 11.02 -7.55
N GLN A 92 9.60 11.91 -6.82
CA GLN A 92 9.74 13.33 -7.12
C GLN A 92 11.13 13.61 -7.70
N ALA A 93 11.43 13.01 -8.86
CA ALA A 93 12.65 13.32 -9.59
C ALA A 93 12.72 14.83 -9.92
N PRO A 94 13.87 15.50 -9.69
CA PRO A 94 13.98 16.93 -9.91
C PRO A 94 13.85 17.25 -11.40
N LEU A 95 12.97 18.20 -11.71
CA LEU A 95 12.84 18.81 -13.03
C LEU A 95 14.08 19.66 -13.30
N TYR A 96 15.15 19.05 -13.79
CA TYR A 96 16.28 19.80 -14.31
C TYR A 96 15.96 20.28 -15.74
N TYR A 97 16.19 21.56 -16.01
CA TYR A 97 16.28 22.10 -17.36
C TYR A 97 17.76 22.31 -17.69
N GLU A 98 18.20 21.82 -18.83
CA GLU A 98 19.53 22.17 -19.34
C GLU A 98 19.52 23.60 -19.88
N VAL A 99 20.56 24.37 -19.54
CA VAL A 99 20.84 25.68 -20.15
C VAL A 99 21.98 25.46 -21.13
N ALA A 100 21.68 25.62 -22.43
CA ALA A 100 22.63 25.54 -23.54
C ALA A 100 23.63 26.72 -23.53
#